data_AF-A0A1A7Z5M4-F1
#
_entry.id   AF-A0A1A7Z5M4-F1
#
_cell.length_a   1.000
_cell.length_b   1.000
_cell.length_c   1.000
_cell.angle_alpha   90.00
_cell.angle_beta   90.00
_cell.angle_gamma   90.00
#
_symmetry.space_group_name_H-M   'P 1'
#
loop_
_entity.id
_entity.type
_entity.pdbx_description
1 polymer ?
#
loop_
_entity_poly.entity_id
_entity_poly.type
_entity_poly.pdbx_seq_one_letter_code
_entity_poly.pdbx_strand_id
1 'polypeptide(L)'
;LKPDTLIHVWKGNKQSYQREMANITSAGYRTLLSSPWYLNRISYGQDWQAIYKADPQDFKGTDQQKKLVIGGEACLWGEYVDATNLTPRLWPRACAVAERLWSAKEVTDTNDAFNRLAVHRCRLVERGIPAQPLYTSYCPREYKGL
;
A
#
# COMPACT_ATOMS: atom_id res chain seq x y z
N LEU A 1 14.14 14.58 19.76
CA LEU A 1 13.96 13.11 19.77
C LEU A 1 15.33 12.47 19.85
N LYS A 2 15.46 11.22 20.31
CA LYS A 2 16.77 10.54 20.24
C LYS A 2 17.15 10.34 18.76
N PRO A 3 18.43 10.44 18.36
CA PRO A 3 18.83 10.38 16.94
C PRO A 3 18.41 9.10 16.20
N ASP A 4 18.21 8.00 16.91
CA ASP A 4 17.80 6.70 16.38
C ASP A 4 16.28 6.52 16.23
N THR A 5 15.50 7.50 16.69
CA THR A 5 14.03 7.49 16.62
C THR A 5 13.55 7.35 15.18
N LEU A 6 12.63 6.42 14.97
CA LEU A 6 11.90 6.28 13.72
C LEU A 6 10.57 7.04 13.80
N ILE A 7 10.27 7.83 12.77
CA ILE A 7 9.03 8.60 12.71
C ILE A 7 8.11 7.97 11.65
N HIS A 8 6.86 7.70 12.01
CA HIS A 8 5.88 7.13 11.08
C HIS A 8 4.86 8.21 10.66
N VAL A 9 4.88 8.57 9.38
CA VAL A 9 3.99 9.57 8.78
C VAL A 9 2.67 8.92 8.35
N TRP A 10 1.61 9.25 9.07
CA TRP A 10 0.28 8.66 8.88
C TRP A 10 -0.83 9.68 8.59
N LYS A 11 -0.56 10.98 8.80
CA LYS A 11 -1.53 12.06 8.69
C LYS A 11 -1.40 12.82 7.38
N GLY A 12 -2.53 13.32 6.90
CA GLY A 12 -2.60 14.35 5.86
C GLY A 12 -2.83 13.83 4.44
N ASN A 13 -3.14 14.77 3.54
CA ASN A 13 -3.23 14.53 2.09
C ASN A 13 -1.82 14.47 1.45
N LYS A 14 -1.78 14.22 0.12
CA LYS A 14 -0.54 14.12 -0.65
C LYS A 14 0.46 15.24 -0.37
N GLN A 15 0.04 16.49 -0.50
CA GLN A 15 0.94 17.63 -0.32
C GLN A 15 1.48 17.71 1.11
N SER A 16 0.63 17.45 2.11
CA SER A 16 1.02 17.53 3.51
C SER A 16 1.97 16.41 3.96
N TYR A 17 1.71 15.14 3.59
CA TYR A 17 2.62 14.06 3.98
C TYR A 17 3.96 14.17 3.23
N GLN A 18 3.97 14.61 1.97
CA GLN A 18 5.23 14.81 1.23
C GLN A 18 6.11 15.89 1.88
N ARG A 19 5.50 16.97 2.35
CA ARG A 19 6.20 18.02 3.12
C ARG A 19 6.73 17.46 4.44
N GLU A 20 5.93 16.66 5.14
CA GLU A 20 6.33 16.06 6.40
C GLU A 20 7.51 15.08 6.23
N MET A 21 7.48 14.26 5.16
CA MET A 21 8.60 13.38 4.79
C MET A 21 9.87 14.18 4.52
N ALA A 22 9.78 15.32 3.81
CA ALA A 22 10.92 16.22 3.59
C ALA A 22 11.45 16.84 4.90
N ASN A 23 10.56 17.25 5.80
CA ASN A 23 10.94 17.84 7.10
C ASN A 23 11.65 16.81 7.99
N ILE A 24 11.09 15.61 8.12
CA ILE A 24 11.65 14.53 8.94
C ILE A 24 13.02 14.10 8.45
N THR A 25 13.15 13.88 7.14
CA THR A 25 14.42 13.44 6.54
C THR A 25 15.47 14.56 6.53
N SER A 26 15.07 15.83 6.41
CA SER A 26 16.01 16.96 6.56
C SER A 26 16.50 17.14 8.00
N ALA A 27 15.70 16.75 8.99
CA ALA A 27 16.12 16.66 10.40
C ALA A 27 16.95 15.41 10.72
N GLY A 28 17.21 14.53 9.74
CA GLY A 28 18.09 13.37 9.87
C GLY A 28 17.46 12.09 10.44
N TYR A 29 16.13 12.06 10.59
CA TYR A 29 15.44 10.89 11.14
C TYR A 29 15.04 9.89 10.04
N ARG A 30 15.07 8.60 10.39
CA ARG A 30 14.49 7.54 9.56
C ARG A 30 12.97 7.62 9.62
N THR A 31 12.32 7.30 8.49
CA THR A 31 10.87 7.46 8.36
C THR A 31 10.19 6.29 7.68
N LEU A 32 8.94 6.05 8.07
CA LEU A 32 7.98 5.16 7.44
C LEU A 32 6.78 5.97 6.93
N LEU A 33 6.15 5.53 5.85
CA LEU A 33 4.94 6.15 5.30
C LEU A 33 3.73 5.20 5.39
N SER A 34 2.59 5.70 5.87
CA SER A 34 1.29 5.03 5.73
C SER A 34 0.16 5.95 5.29
N SER A 35 0.35 7.28 5.25
CA SER A 35 -0.70 8.24 4.88
C SER A 35 -1.50 7.90 3.61
N PRO A 36 -0.91 7.42 2.49
CA PRO A 36 -1.68 7.05 1.30
C PRO A 36 -2.26 5.62 1.35
N TRP A 37 -1.95 4.82 2.37
CA TRP A 37 -2.21 3.38 2.42
C TRP A 37 -3.18 2.99 3.54
N TYR A 38 -4.21 3.81 3.75
CA TYR A 38 -5.28 3.55 4.70
C TYR A 38 -6.36 2.69 4.05
N LEU A 39 -6.19 1.37 4.13
CA LEU A 39 -7.09 0.38 3.54
C LEU A 39 -8.44 0.32 4.25
N ASN A 40 -8.56 0.78 5.49
CA ASN A 40 -9.88 0.92 6.13
C ASN A 40 -10.79 1.91 5.39
N ARG A 41 -10.21 2.92 4.71
CA ARG A 41 -10.94 3.85 3.85
C ARG A 41 -11.21 3.18 2.51
N ILE A 42 -12.47 2.87 2.25
CA ILE A 42 -12.93 2.26 0.99
C ILE A 42 -13.55 3.31 0.07
N SER A 43 -13.41 3.11 -1.23
CA SER A 43 -14.08 3.91 -2.26
C SER A 43 -14.52 3.01 -3.42
N TYR A 44 -15.53 3.42 -4.17
CA TYR A 44 -15.98 2.69 -5.34
C TYR A 44 -14.89 2.61 -6.42
N GLY A 45 -14.79 1.47 -7.11
CA GLY A 45 -13.86 1.25 -8.21
C GLY A 45 -12.49 0.69 -7.79
N GLN A 46 -11.47 0.98 -8.59
CA GLN A 46 -10.12 0.38 -8.49
C GLN A 46 -9.17 1.25 -7.66
N ASP A 47 -9.48 1.45 -6.37
CA ASP A 47 -8.68 2.25 -5.44
C ASP A 47 -7.22 1.76 -5.28
N TRP A 48 -6.99 0.45 -5.50
CA TRP A 48 -5.66 -0.17 -5.53
C TRP A 48 -4.69 0.53 -6.48
N GLN A 49 -5.16 1.16 -7.57
CA GLN A 49 -4.31 1.88 -8.51
C GLN A 49 -3.70 3.14 -7.88
N ALA A 50 -4.47 3.87 -7.07
CA ALA A 50 -3.97 5.04 -6.35
C ALA A 50 -2.96 4.62 -5.27
N ILE A 51 -3.25 3.51 -4.58
CA ILE A 51 -2.36 2.88 -3.60
C ILE A 51 -1.01 2.50 -4.25
N TYR A 52 -1.05 1.86 -5.42
CA TYR A 52 0.12 1.41 -6.17
C TYR A 52 0.99 2.57 -6.68
N LYS A 53 0.36 3.69 -7.07
CA LYS A 53 1.05 4.89 -7.60
C LYS A 53 1.71 5.75 -6.52
N ALA A 54 1.36 5.57 -5.24
CA ALA A 54 2.00 6.30 -4.17
C ALA A 54 3.45 5.82 -4.00
N ASP A 55 4.42 6.74 -4.03
CA ASP A 55 5.83 6.47 -3.81
C ASP A 55 6.29 7.16 -2.52
N PRO A 56 6.84 6.42 -1.54
CA PRO A 56 7.29 7.00 -0.28
C PRO A 56 8.49 7.95 -0.43
N GLN A 57 9.17 7.95 -1.59
CA GLN A 57 10.26 8.87 -1.93
C GLN A 57 9.84 10.01 -2.88
N ASP A 58 8.54 10.13 -3.22
CA ASP A 58 7.99 11.23 -4.02
C ASP A 58 7.86 12.50 -3.17
N PHE A 59 8.98 13.08 -2.75
CA PHE A 59 9.05 14.39 -2.10
C PHE A 59 10.31 15.15 -2.53
N LYS A 60 10.31 16.47 -2.33
CA LYS A 60 11.47 17.32 -2.60
C LYS A 60 12.55 17.09 -1.53
N GLY A 61 13.63 16.42 -1.90
CA GLY A 61 14.77 16.16 -1.02
C GLY A 61 15.96 15.60 -1.80
N THR A 62 17.13 15.61 -1.17
CA THR A 62 18.36 15.02 -1.72
C THR A 62 18.30 13.50 -1.70
N ASP A 63 19.17 12.82 -2.47
CA ASP A 63 19.26 11.36 -2.43
C ASP A 63 19.62 10.83 -1.04
N GLN A 64 20.41 11.60 -0.28
CA GLN A 64 20.74 11.24 1.10
C GLN A 64 19.53 11.32 2.03
N GLN A 65 18.64 12.31 1.83
CA GLN A 65 17.37 12.39 2.55
C GLN A 65 16.44 11.23 2.17
N LYS A 66 16.36 10.88 0.88
CA LYS A 66 15.52 9.77 0.40
C LYS A 66 15.96 8.40 0.95
N LYS A 67 17.26 8.21 1.20
CA LYS A 67 17.80 6.99 1.86
C LYS A 67 17.33 6.82 3.31
N LEU A 68 16.84 7.86 3.97
CA LEU A 68 16.27 7.77 5.33
C LEU A 68 14.83 7.22 5.33
N VAL A 69 14.19 7.10 4.16
CA VAL A 69 12.91 6.41 4.02
C VAL A 69 13.18 4.92 3.99
N ILE A 70 12.75 4.20 5.03
CA ILE A 70 13.06 2.77 5.17
C ILE A 70 11.90 1.84 4.83
N GLY A 71 10.74 2.39 4.42
CA GLY A 71 9.59 1.63 3.98
C GLY A 71 8.27 2.30 4.34
N GLY A 72 7.27 1.48 4.64
CA GLY A 72 5.99 1.95 5.13
C GLY A 72 5.00 0.82 5.39
N GLU A 73 3.76 1.18 5.69
CA GLU A 73 2.76 0.23 6.19
C GLU A 73 1.40 0.44 5.53
N ALA A 74 0.71 -0.67 5.21
CA ALA A 74 -0.69 -0.65 4.85
C ALA A 74 -1.53 -0.77 6.13
N CYS A 75 -2.36 0.24 6.41
CA CYS A 75 -3.14 0.28 7.64
C CYS A 75 -4.60 -0.16 7.39
N LEU A 76 -5.05 -1.16 8.15
CA LEU A 76 -6.45 -1.60 8.18
C LEU A 76 -7.00 -1.43 9.60
N TRP A 77 -7.40 -0.21 9.93
CA TRP A 77 -8.05 0.11 11.21
C TRP A 77 -9.42 -0.56 11.37
N GLY A 78 -9.76 -0.89 12.62
CA GLY A 78 -10.83 -1.81 12.99
C GLY A 78 -12.23 -1.22 13.14
N GLU A 79 -12.45 0.08 12.89
CA GLU A 79 -13.75 0.72 13.20
C GLU A 79 -14.92 0.09 12.45
N TYR A 80 -14.67 -0.42 11.24
CA TYR A 80 -15.65 -1.10 10.39
C TYR A 80 -15.13 -2.45 9.87
N VAL A 81 -14.15 -3.02 10.57
CA VAL A 81 -13.45 -4.23 10.15
C VAL A 81 -13.39 -5.23 11.29
N ASP A 82 -13.87 -6.44 11.02
CA ASP A 82 -13.81 -7.58 11.91
C ASP A 82 -13.58 -8.87 11.10
N ALA A 83 -13.69 -10.04 11.74
CA ALA A 83 -13.49 -11.33 11.09
C ALA A 83 -14.40 -11.57 9.87
N THR A 84 -15.57 -10.91 9.80
CA THR A 84 -16.53 -11.11 8.70
C THR A 84 -16.07 -10.50 7.39
N ASN A 85 -15.21 -9.47 7.43
CA ASN A 85 -14.86 -8.69 6.24
C ASN A 85 -13.37 -8.33 6.11
N LEU A 86 -12.52 -8.69 7.10
CA LEU A 86 -11.09 -8.37 7.10
C LEU A 86 -10.39 -8.83 5.83
N THR A 87 -10.51 -10.11 5.50
CA THR A 87 -9.76 -10.72 4.40
C THR A 87 -10.12 -10.16 3.02
N PRO A 88 -11.41 -10.08 2.61
CA PRO A 88 -11.76 -9.50 1.32
C PRO A 88 -11.45 -8.00 1.24
N ARG A 89 -11.55 -7.27 2.36
CA ARG A 89 -11.17 -5.85 2.38
C ARG A 89 -9.66 -5.66 2.25
N LEU A 90 -8.86 -6.51 2.87
CA LEU A 90 -7.40 -6.41 2.86
C LEU A 90 -6.80 -6.82 1.50
N TRP A 91 -7.22 -7.98 0.97
CA TRP A 91 -6.62 -8.59 -0.21
C TRP A 91 -7.53 -8.49 -1.44
N PRO A 92 -7.01 -8.14 -2.63
CA PRO A 92 -5.60 -7.95 -2.97
C PRO A 92 -5.11 -6.49 -2.84
N ARG A 93 -5.88 -5.56 -2.25
CA ARG A 93 -5.49 -4.13 -2.19
C ARG A 93 -4.14 -3.92 -1.48
N ALA A 94 -3.87 -4.65 -0.41
CA ALA A 94 -2.58 -4.62 0.28
C ALA A 94 -1.40 -5.15 -0.58
N CYS A 95 -1.65 -5.99 -1.59
CA CYS A 95 -0.60 -6.42 -2.52
C CYS A 95 -0.04 -5.24 -3.34
N ALA A 96 -0.85 -4.21 -3.62
CA ALA A 96 -0.37 -3.01 -4.30
C ALA A 96 0.66 -2.25 -3.46
N VAL A 97 0.46 -2.19 -2.14
CA VAL A 97 1.46 -1.64 -1.19
C VAL A 97 2.69 -2.53 -1.15
N ALA A 98 2.50 -3.85 -1.08
CA ALA A 98 3.60 -4.80 -1.03
C ALA A 98 4.52 -4.69 -2.26
N GLU A 99 3.96 -4.61 -3.47
CA GLU A 99 4.76 -4.46 -4.69
C GLU A 99 5.50 -3.12 -4.72
N ARG A 100 4.87 -2.03 -4.29
CA ARG A 100 5.52 -0.72 -4.20
C ARG A 100 6.70 -0.70 -3.22
N LEU A 101 6.60 -1.42 -2.10
CA LEU A 101 7.65 -1.48 -1.09
C LEU A 101 8.77 -2.48 -1.40
N TRP A 102 8.52 -3.45 -2.30
CA TRP A 102 9.47 -4.50 -2.65
C TRP A 102 10.18 -4.28 -4.00
N SER A 103 9.42 -3.89 -5.02
CA SER A 103 9.90 -3.82 -6.40
C SER A 103 10.76 -2.59 -6.65
N ALA A 104 11.52 -2.63 -7.75
CA ALA A 104 12.27 -1.47 -8.21
C ALA A 104 11.34 -0.27 -8.42
N LYS A 105 11.84 0.93 -8.09
CA LYS A 105 11.08 2.18 -8.15
C LYS A 105 10.32 2.38 -9.46
N GLU A 106 10.93 1.96 -10.58
CA GLU A 106 10.44 2.23 -11.92
C GLU A 106 9.30 1.29 -12.35
N VAL A 107 9.07 0.22 -11.60
CA VAL A 107 7.94 -0.69 -11.78
C VAL A 107 6.67 0.01 -11.32
N THR A 108 6.05 0.75 -12.25
CA THR A 108 4.91 1.64 -11.98
C THR A 108 3.79 1.55 -13.02
N ASP A 109 3.98 0.77 -14.09
CA ASP A 109 2.96 0.56 -15.12
C ASP A 109 1.72 -0.11 -14.50
N THR A 110 0.60 0.60 -14.56
CA THR A 110 -0.65 0.15 -13.93
C THR A 110 -1.35 -0.96 -14.72
N ASN A 111 -1.17 -1.01 -16.05
CA ASN A 111 -1.78 -2.04 -16.89
C ASN A 111 -1.04 -3.38 -16.69
N ASP A 112 0.29 -3.34 -16.69
CA ASP A 112 1.10 -4.53 -16.36
C ASP A 112 0.83 -5.01 -14.92
N ALA A 113 0.78 -4.07 -13.96
CA ALA A 113 0.42 -4.39 -12.58
C ALA A 113 -0.96 -5.05 -12.47
N PHE A 114 -1.98 -4.57 -13.21
CA PHE A 114 -3.30 -5.20 -13.22
C PHE A 114 -3.24 -6.65 -13.71
N ASN A 115 -2.52 -6.91 -14.82
CA ASN A 115 -2.40 -8.25 -15.39
C ASN A 115 -1.77 -9.23 -14.38
N ARG A 116 -0.68 -8.83 -13.72
CA ARG A 116 0.01 -9.66 -12.72
C ARG A 116 -0.80 -9.81 -11.44
N LEU A 117 -1.44 -8.73 -10.97
CA LEU A 117 -2.22 -8.72 -9.74
C LEU A 117 -3.51 -9.54 -9.87
N ALA A 118 -4.17 -9.54 -11.04
CA ALA A 118 -5.33 -10.37 -11.31
C ALA A 118 -4.99 -11.87 -11.20
N VAL A 119 -3.88 -12.29 -11.80
CA VAL A 119 -3.37 -13.66 -11.68
C VAL A 119 -2.97 -13.97 -10.24
N HIS A 120 -2.32 -13.04 -9.55
CA HIS A 120 -1.94 -13.21 -8.15
C HIS A 120 -3.16 -13.35 -7.23
N ARG A 121 -4.24 -12.59 -7.48
CA ARG A 121 -5.51 -12.70 -6.77
C ARG A 121 -6.10 -14.10 -6.93
N CYS A 122 -6.11 -14.68 -8.13
CA CYS A 122 -6.57 -16.06 -8.32
C CYS A 122 -5.70 -17.06 -7.54
N ARG A 123 -4.37 -16.85 -7.50
CA ARG A 123 -3.47 -17.67 -6.68
C ARG A 123 -3.78 -17.56 -5.18
N LEU A 124 -4.18 -16.39 -4.68
CA LEU A 124 -4.62 -16.22 -3.28
C LEU A 124 -5.90 -17.01 -3.01
N VAL A 125 -6.89 -16.91 -3.91
CA VAL A 125 -8.15 -17.66 -3.82
C VAL A 125 -7.91 -19.16 -3.82
N GLU A 126 -7.05 -19.66 -4.71
CA GLU A 126 -6.66 -21.07 -4.77
C GLU A 126 -5.98 -21.57 -3.48
N ARG A 127 -5.36 -20.66 -2.73
CA ARG A 127 -4.72 -20.93 -1.43
C ARG A 127 -5.67 -20.75 -0.24
N GLY A 128 -6.97 -20.59 -0.47
CA GLY A 128 -7.97 -20.43 0.58
C GLY A 128 -8.08 -19.02 1.15
N ILE A 129 -7.47 -18.01 0.53
CA ILE A 129 -7.61 -16.61 0.94
C ILE A 129 -8.75 -15.97 0.15
N PRO A 130 -9.89 -15.58 0.77
CA PRO A 130 -11.00 -14.92 0.08
C PRO A 130 -10.66 -13.47 -0.31
N ALA A 131 -9.74 -13.29 -1.27
CA ALA A 131 -9.38 -12.00 -1.83
C ALA A 131 -10.45 -11.48 -2.80
N GLN A 132 -10.87 -10.23 -2.64
CA GLN A 132 -11.92 -9.62 -3.49
C GLN A 132 -11.45 -9.47 -4.95
N PRO A 133 -12.37 -9.39 -5.93
CA PRO A 133 -11.99 -9.14 -7.32
C PRO A 133 -11.44 -7.71 -7.52
N LEU A 134 -10.62 -7.52 -8.54
CA LEU A 134 -10.13 -6.20 -8.97
C LEU A 134 -11.10 -5.50 -9.93
N TYR A 135 -11.75 -6.27 -10.80
CA TYR A 135 -12.68 -5.83 -11.83
C TYR A 135 -13.50 -7.04 -12.33
N THR A 136 -14.29 -6.87 -13.39
CA THR A 136 -15.03 -7.97 -14.03
C THR A 136 -14.07 -9.02 -14.59
N SER A 137 -14.10 -10.23 -14.05
CA SER A 137 -13.27 -11.38 -14.45
C SER A 137 -13.74 -12.66 -13.73
N TYR A 138 -13.01 -13.77 -13.90
CA TYR A 138 -13.21 -15.03 -13.18
C TYR A 138 -11.87 -15.69 -12.83
N CYS A 139 -11.84 -16.56 -11.82
CA CYS A 139 -10.73 -17.47 -11.57
C CYS A 139 -11.12 -18.90 -11.97
N PRO A 140 -10.25 -19.69 -12.61
CA PRO A 140 -10.56 -21.09 -12.94
C PRO A 140 -10.94 -21.94 -11.72
N ARG A 141 -10.42 -21.57 -10.55
CA ARG A 141 -10.78 -22.13 -9.25
C ARG A 141 -11.34 -21.01 -8.38
N GLU A 142 -12.65 -20.98 -8.21
CA GLU A 142 -13.32 -20.03 -7.33
C GLU A 142 -13.21 -20.42 -5.85
N TYR A 143 -13.41 -19.43 -4.98
CA TYR A 143 -13.36 -19.64 -3.54
C TYR A 143 -14.49 -20.57 -3.10
N LYS A 144 -14.15 -21.61 -2.32
CA LYS A 144 -15.10 -22.66 -1.92
C LYS A 144 -15.69 -22.50 -0.52
N GLY A 145 -15.40 -21.39 0.16
CA GLY A 145 -15.74 -21.24 1.58
C GLY A 145 -14.72 -21.91 2.50
N LEU A 146 -14.87 -21.66 3.81
CA LEU A 146 -14.28 -22.46 4.88
C LEU A 146 -15.25 -23.56 5.28
#